data_AF-A0A482XQ81-F1
#
_entry.id   AF-A0A482XQ81-F1
#
_cell.length_a   1.000
_cell.length_b   1.000
_cell.length_c   1.000
_cell.angle_alpha   90.00
_cell.angle_beta   90.00
_cell.angle_gamma   90.00
#
_symmetry.space_group_name_H-M   'P 1'
#
loop_
_entity.id
_entity.type
_entity.pdbx_description
1 polymer ?
#
loop_
_entity_poly.entity_id
_entity_poly.type
_entity_poly.pdbx_seq_one_letter_code
_entity_poly.pdbx_strand_id
1 'polypeptide(L)'
;MEKVTFYYEQAEDYPVDLYYLMDLSQSMKDDKDNLSKLGDQLASNMRGITSNFRLGFGSFVDKVVMPYVSTVPQNLIEPCSKCEAPYGFQNVMSLSTNT
;
A
#
# COMPACT_ATOMS: atom_id res chain seq x y z
N MET A 1 -18.73 -33.17 29.99
CA MET A 1 -17.92 -32.47 28.98
C MET A 1 -16.51 -32.38 29.54
N GLU A 2 -15.54 -33.01 28.88
CA GLU A 2 -14.12 -32.89 29.24
C GLU A 2 -13.64 -31.46 28.94
N LYS A 3 -12.87 -30.89 29.88
CA LYS A 3 -12.23 -29.59 29.70
C LYS A 3 -10.86 -29.81 29.06
N VAL A 4 -10.65 -29.21 27.89
CA VAL A 4 -9.35 -29.14 27.24
C VAL A 4 -8.72 -27.79 27.54
N THR A 5 -7.47 -27.81 28.00
CA THR A 5 -6.69 -26.60 28.27
C THR A 5 -5.79 -26.30 27.08
N PHE A 6 -5.81 -25.06 26.61
CA PHE A 6 -4.95 -24.57 25.53
C PHE A 6 -3.87 -23.66 26.09
N TYR A 7 -2.68 -23.76 25.51
CA TYR A 7 -1.55 -22.89 25.81
C TYR A 7 -1.16 -22.17 24.52
N TYR A 8 -0.77 -20.90 24.63
CA TYR A 8 -0.31 -20.06 23.54
C TYR A 8 0.96 -19.34 23.96
N GLU A 9 1.92 -19.28 23.05
CA GLU A 9 3.15 -18.50 23.18
C GLU A 9 3.46 -17.87 21.82
N GLN A 10 3.92 -16.62 21.85
CA GLN A 10 4.31 -15.92 20.64
C GLN A 10 5.70 -16.42 20.21
N ALA A 11 5.83 -16.91 18.97
CA ALA A 11 7.15 -17.18 18.40
C ALA A 11 7.91 -15.86 18.16
N GLU A 12 9.21 -15.91 18.38
CA GLU A 12 10.12 -14.83 18.01
C GLU A 12 10.39 -14.88 16.50
N ASP A 13 10.74 -13.73 15.91
CA ASP A 13 11.13 -13.60 14.50
C ASP A 13 10.11 -14.15 13.49
N TYR A 14 8.83 -13.76 13.64
CA TYR A 14 7.80 -14.09 12.65
C TYR A 14 8.10 -13.41 11.31
N PRO A 15 7.98 -14.13 10.17
CA PRO A 15 8.03 -13.49 8.85
C PRO A 15 6.91 -12.46 8.71
N VAL A 16 7.24 -11.28 8.18
CA VAL A 16 6.31 -10.17 8.01
C VAL A 16 6.20 -9.78 6.54
N ASP A 17 4.98 -9.88 6.01
CA ASP A 17 4.60 -9.33 4.71
C ASP A 17 3.83 -8.03 4.92
N LEU A 18 4.42 -6.90 4.56
CA LEU A 18 3.77 -5.60 4.60
C LEU A 18 3.36 -5.18 3.19
N TYR A 19 2.07 -5.05 2.92
CA TYR A 19 1.57 -4.51 1.67
C TYR A 19 1.04 -3.10 1.89
N TYR A 20 1.76 -2.10 1.37
CA TYR A 20 1.39 -0.70 1.52
C TYR A 20 0.36 -0.33 0.45
N LEU A 21 -0.86 -0.05 0.87
CA LEU A 21 -1.94 0.37 -0.02
C LEU A 21 -2.16 1.88 0.15
N MET A 22 -1.78 2.66 -0.87
CA MET A 22 -1.81 4.12 -0.80
C MET A 22 -2.96 4.73 -1.60
N ASP A 23 -3.66 5.69 -0.99
CA ASP A 23 -4.53 6.61 -1.72
C ASP A 23 -3.66 7.57 -2.54
N LEU A 24 -3.84 7.59 -3.87
CA LEU A 24 -3.13 8.47 -4.79
C LEU A 24 -4.03 9.58 -5.36
N SER A 25 -5.12 9.90 -4.69
CA SER A 25 -5.90 11.11 -4.94
C SER A 25 -5.07 12.38 -4.75
N GLN A 26 -5.56 13.48 -5.31
CA GLN A 26 -4.84 14.76 -5.33
C GLN A 26 -4.48 15.30 -3.94
N SER A 27 -5.27 14.97 -2.90
CA SER A 27 -4.98 15.37 -1.52
C SER A 27 -3.76 14.67 -0.92
N MET A 28 -3.34 13.54 -1.46
CA MET A 28 -2.23 12.72 -0.96
C MET A 28 -0.89 13.03 -1.66
N LYS A 29 -0.83 14.14 -2.40
CA LYS A 29 0.29 14.47 -3.27
C LYS A 29 1.62 14.62 -2.51
N ASP A 30 1.60 15.33 -1.38
CA ASP A 30 2.76 15.54 -0.53
C ASP A 30 3.13 14.28 0.28
N ASP A 31 2.12 13.50 0.70
CA ASP A 31 2.33 12.22 1.37
C ASP A 31 3.04 11.20 0.47
N LYS A 32 2.75 11.19 -0.84
CA LYS A 32 3.46 10.34 -1.81
C LYS A 32 4.95 10.63 -1.82
N ASP A 33 5.32 11.90 -1.82
CA ASP A 33 6.73 12.32 -1.82
C ASP A 33 7.44 11.93 -0.52
N ASN A 34 6.72 11.94 0.61
CA ASN A 34 7.24 11.47 1.89
C ASN A 34 7.39 9.95 1.92
N LEU A 35 6.39 9.20 1.44
CA LEU A 35 6.45 7.75 1.40
C LEU A 35 7.63 7.25 0.56
N SER A 36 7.88 7.89 -0.59
CA SER A 36 9.03 7.55 -1.43
C SER A 36 10.37 7.72 -0.71
N LYS A 37 10.47 8.65 0.26
CA LYS A 37 11.68 8.86 1.06
C LYS A 37 11.77 7.90 2.24
N LEU A 38 10.62 7.50 2.79
CA LEU A 38 10.52 6.68 3.99
C LEU A 38 10.54 5.17 3.70
N GLY A 39 10.29 4.74 2.46
CA GLY A 39 10.25 3.32 2.08
C GLY A 39 11.53 2.56 2.46
N ASP A 40 12.69 3.13 2.13
CA ASP A 40 14.00 2.53 2.43
C ASP A 40 14.25 2.45 3.94
N GLN A 41 13.88 3.50 4.67
CA GLN A 41 14.03 3.55 6.13
C GLN A 41 13.11 2.54 6.81
N LEU A 42 11.86 2.43 6.35
CA LEU A 42 10.91 1.44 6.83
C LEU A 42 11.44 0.02 6.61
N ALA A 43 11.89 -0.30 5.40
CA ALA A 43 12.44 -1.61 5.09
C ALA A 43 13.69 -1.94 5.93
N SER A 44 14.59 -0.97 6.10
CA SER A 44 15.77 -1.12 6.95
C SER A 44 15.42 -1.38 8.42
N ASN A 45 14.46 -0.63 8.97
CA ASN A 45 14.04 -0.78 10.35
C ASN A 45 13.32 -2.13 10.57
N MET A 46 12.48 -2.55 9.63
CA MET A 46 11.75 -3.82 9.72
C MET A 46 12.68 -5.04 9.63
N ARG A 47 13.75 -4.98 8.83
CA ARG A 47 14.81 -6.01 8.80
C ARG A 47 15.58 -6.12 10.12
N GLY A 48 15.53 -5.10 10.98
CA GLY A 48 16.05 -5.15 12.35
C GLY A 48 15.11 -5.85 13.34
N ILE A 49 13.82 -6.01 13.00
CA ILE A 49 12.80 -6.66 13.83
C ILE A 49 12.61 -8.13 13.42
N THR A 50 12.58 -8.42 12.12
CA THR A 50 12.49 -9.78 11.59
C THR A 50 13.48 -10.06 10.47
N SER A 51 13.98 -11.29 10.41
CA SER A 51 14.86 -11.80 9.36
C SER A 51 14.16 -11.98 8.00
N ASN A 52 12.82 -12.11 7.99
CA ASN A 52 12.05 -12.35 6.77
C ASN A 52 10.98 -11.28 6.59
N PHE A 53 11.41 -10.14 6.05
CA PHE A 53 10.54 -9.02 5.71
C PHE A 53 10.32 -8.92 4.20
N ARG A 54 9.05 -8.80 3.79
CA ARG A 54 8.66 -8.50 2.40
C ARG A 54 7.80 -7.26 2.36
N LEU A 55 8.07 -6.41 1.38
CA LEU A 55 7.30 -5.20 1.12
C LEU A 55 6.62 -5.30 -0.24
N GLY A 56 5.37 -4.85 -0.30
CA GLY A 56 4.62 -4.68 -1.54
C GLY A 56 3.98 -3.30 -1.56
N PHE A 57 3.60 -2.84 -2.74
CA PHE A 57 2.97 -1.54 -2.93
C PHE A 57 1.80 -1.64 -3.90
N GLY A 58 0.68 -1.04 -3.52
CA GLY A 58 -0.48 -0.86 -4.36
C GLY A 58 -1.08 0.51 -4.12
N SER A 59 -1.93 0.93 -5.04
CA SER A 59 -2.59 2.22 -4.95
C SER A 59 -4.03 2.17 -5.42
N PHE A 60 -4.79 3.17 -5.01
CA PHE A 60 -6.18 3.36 -5.41
C PHE A 60 -6.51 4.85 -5.49
N VAL A 61 -7.56 5.18 -6.23
CA VAL A 61 -8.18 6.52 -6.25
C VAL A 61 -9.67 6.37 -5.96
N ASP A 62 -10.47 6.00 -6.96
CA ASP A 62 -11.91 5.75 -6.81
C ASP A 62 -12.46 4.98 -8.02
N LYS A 63 -13.75 4.62 -7.99
CA LYS A 63 -14.46 4.03 -9.12
C LYS A 63 -14.54 5.03 -10.27
N VAL A 64 -14.20 4.58 -11.48
CA VAL A 64 -14.21 5.40 -12.70
C VAL A 64 -15.64 5.54 -13.27
N VAL A 65 -16.56 6.04 -12.44
CA VAL A 65 -17.96 6.30 -12.79
C VAL A 65 -18.43 7.60 -12.14
N MET A 66 -19.43 8.24 -12.75
CA MET A 66 -20.11 9.39 -12.15
C MET A 66 -20.86 8.95 -10.86
N PRO A 67 -20.92 9.76 -9.79
CA PRO A 67 -20.39 11.12 -9.63
C PRO A 67 -18.99 11.19 -9.01
N TYR A 68 -18.31 10.06 -8.81
CA TYR A 68 -16.99 10.02 -8.15
C TYR A 68 -15.89 10.65 -9.01
N VAL A 69 -15.95 10.43 -10.32
CA VAL A 69 -15.05 11.08 -11.29
C VAL A 69 -15.83 11.78 -12.40
N SER A 70 -15.21 12.79 -13.00
CA SER A 70 -15.74 13.43 -14.21
C SER A 70 -15.58 12.50 -15.41
N THR A 71 -16.67 12.15 -16.08
CA THR A 71 -16.67 11.33 -17.30
C THR A 71 -16.45 12.15 -18.58
N VAL A 72 -16.16 13.45 -18.48
CA VAL A 72 -15.72 14.27 -19.62
C VAL A 72 -14.41 13.69 -20.17
N PRO A 73 -14.27 13.42 -21.49
CA PRO A 73 -13.12 12.71 -22.04
C PRO A 73 -11.76 13.28 -21.66
N GLN A 74 -11.61 14.61 -21.58
CA GLN A 74 -10.35 15.25 -21.18
C GLN A 74 -9.99 14.95 -19.71
N ASN A 75 -10.98 14.96 -18.82
CA ASN A 75 -10.78 14.74 -17.39
C ASN A 75 -10.53 13.25 -17.05
N LEU A 76 -10.87 12.33 -17.95
CA LEU A 76 -10.51 10.91 -17.81
C LEU A 76 -9.04 10.64 -18.15
N ILE A 77 -8.43 11.51 -18.96
CA ILE A 77 -7.00 11.41 -19.32
C ILE A 77 -6.15 12.10 -18.26
N GLU A 78 -6.53 13.33 -17.89
CA GLU A 78 -5.80 14.15 -16.93
C GLU A 78 -6.82 14.90 -16.04
N PRO A 79 -7.22 14.34 -14.89
CA PRO A 79 -8.22 14.96 -14.00
C PRO A 79 -7.70 16.23 -13.31
N CYS A 80 -6.38 16.38 -13.22
CA CYS A 80 -5.69 17.55 -12.69
C CYS A 80 -4.30 17.69 -13.32
N SER A 81 -3.71 18.88 -13.23
CA SER A 81 -2.40 19.14 -13.84
C SER A 81 -1.31 18.19 -13.35
N LYS A 82 -0.74 17.42 -14.28
CA LYS A 82 0.26 16.36 -14.05
C LYS A 82 -0.25 15.18 -13.21
N CYS A 83 -1.55 14.89 -13.28
CA CYS A 83 -2.17 13.74 -12.63
C CYS A 83 -2.38 12.59 -13.61
N GLU A 84 -2.24 11.36 -13.12
CA GLU A 84 -2.61 10.18 -13.90
C GLU A 84 -4.14 10.01 -13.97
N ALA A 85 -4.59 9.26 -14.98
CA ALA A 85 -5.99 8.89 -15.13
C ALA A 85 -6.50 8.16 -13.88
N PRO A 86 -7.75 8.40 -13.44
CA PRO A 86 -8.28 7.76 -12.25
C PRO A 86 -8.49 6.26 -12.48
N TYR A 87 -8.26 5.47 -11.43
CA TYR A 87 -8.48 4.02 -11.44
C TYR A 87 -8.96 3.55 -10.07
N GLY A 88 -9.59 2.37 -10.05
CA GLY A 88 -10.10 1.75 -8.84
C GLY A 88 -8.98 1.22 -7.94
N PHE A 89 -8.20 0.26 -8.43
CA PHE A 89 -7.07 -0.32 -7.71
C PHE A 89 -6.00 -0.77 -8.70
N GLN A 90 -4.74 -0.60 -8.33
CA GLN A 90 -3.61 -1.12 -9.06
C GLN A 90 -2.61 -1.76 -8.11
N ASN A 91 -2.27 -3.02 -8.39
CA ASN A 91 -1.08 -3.64 -7.81
C ASN A 91 0.14 -3.14 -8.57
N VAL A 92 0.98 -2.35 -7.90
CA VAL A 92 2.16 -1.71 -8.52
C VAL A 92 3.41 -2.56 -8.30
N MET A 93 3.58 -3.10 -7.10
CA MET A 93 4.70 -3.95 -6.71
C MET A 93 4.21 -5.12 -5.85
N SER A 94 4.41 -6.34 -6.35
CA SER A 94 4.18 -7.56 -5.58
C SER A 94 5.13 -7.66 -4.39
N LEU A 95 4.72 -8.40 -3.35
CA LEU A 95 5.55 -8.63 -2.16
C LEU A 95 6.94 -9.18 -2.52
N SER A 96 7.97 -8.40 -2.21
CA SER A 96 9.37 -8.69 -2.54
C SER A 96 10.27 -8.42 -1.33
N THR A 97 11.37 -9.17 -1.23
CA THR A 97 12.45 -8.88 -0.28
C THR A 97 13.44 -7.84 -0.82
N ASN A 98 13.43 -7.62 -2.14
CA ASN A 98 14.23 -6.62 -2.82
C ASN A 98 13.50 -5.28 -2.78
N THR A 99 13.74 -4.54 -1.70
CA THR A 99 13.36 -3.16 -1.48
C THR A 99 14.60 -2.28 -1.60
#